data_AF-Q3JBB7-F1
#
_entry.id   AF-Q3JBB7-F1
#
_cell.length_a   1.000
_cell.length_b   1.000
_cell.length_c   1.000
_cell.angle_alpha   90.00
_cell.angle_beta   90.00
_cell.angle_gamma   90.00
#
_symmetry.space_group_name_H-M   'P 1'
#
loop_
_entity.id
_entity.type
_entity.pdbx_description
1 polymer ?
#
loop_
_entity_poly.entity_id
_entity_poly.type
_entity_poly.pdbx_seq_one_letter_code
_entity_poly.pdbx_strand_id
1 'polypeptide(L)'
;MPATIIHLGLGVQMKSVVPQYFSFPVFVFTQLAIDMEAFYFLLQNESPVHRFLHTYIGATLIAFLAILIGRPLCQWGIGLWNARLKEKHYHWLYITPRISWKAAATAAIFGAYSHVLMDSIMHADIQPFAPFSLINGFWGAISNFHLHMFCIICGALGIIVLWLLWETREVPTRVEKNKG
;
A
#
# COMPACT_ATOMS: atom_id res chain seq x y z
N MET A 1 -1.45 -6.49 14.85
CA MET A 1 0.03 -6.56 14.98
C MET A 1 0.55 -5.46 14.10
N PRO A 2 1.50 -4.62 14.54
CA PRO A 2 1.97 -3.52 13.73
C PRO A 2 2.69 -4.06 12.49
N ALA A 3 2.40 -3.48 11.33
CA ALA A 3 2.84 -3.90 10.01
C ALA A 3 2.17 -5.18 9.52
N THR A 4 0.90 -5.08 9.14
CA THR A 4 0.20 -6.19 8.49
C THR A 4 0.66 -6.32 7.03
N ILE A 5 1.82 -6.97 6.82
CA ILE A 5 2.35 -7.36 5.49
C ILE A 5 1.27 -8.04 4.65
N ILE A 6 0.34 -8.76 5.29
CA ILE A 6 -0.79 -9.41 4.63
C ILE A 6 -1.68 -8.41 3.87
N HIS A 7 -1.89 -7.19 4.36
CA HIS A 7 -2.72 -6.17 3.68
C HIS A 7 -2.14 -5.76 2.33
N LEU A 8 -0.84 -5.99 2.08
CA LEU A 8 -0.22 -5.72 0.79
C LEU A 8 -0.86 -6.51 -0.35
N GLY A 9 -1.48 -7.67 -0.06
CA GLY A 9 -2.22 -8.43 -1.06
C GLY A 9 -3.33 -7.62 -1.73
N LEU A 10 -4.02 -6.77 -0.98
CA LEU A 10 -5.05 -5.87 -1.52
C LEU A 10 -4.43 -4.77 -2.42
N GLY A 11 -3.26 -4.24 -2.02
CA GLY A 11 -2.50 -3.28 -2.83
C GLY A 11 -2.00 -3.89 -4.15
N VAL A 12 -1.57 -5.15 -4.14
CA VAL A 12 -1.15 -5.89 -5.34
C VAL A 12 -2.35 -6.10 -6.27
N GLN A 13 -3.50 -6.49 -5.73
CA GLN A 13 -4.73 -6.63 -6.50
C GLN A 13 -5.18 -5.31 -7.13
N MET A 14 -5.16 -4.21 -6.37
CA MET A 14 -5.51 -2.90 -6.93
C MET A 14 -4.53 -2.46 -8.02
N LYS A 15 -3.24 -2.73 -7.82
CA LYS A 15 -2.21 -2.45 -8.83
C LYS A 15 -2.45 -3.21 -10.13
N SER A 16 -2.99 -4.43 -10.07
CA SER A 16 -3.27 -5.23 -11.26
C SER A 16 -4.51 -4.73 -12.04
N VAL A 17 -5.54 -4.23 -11.33
CA VAL A 17 -6.78 -3.74 -11.94
C VAL A 17 -6.60 -2.35 -12.55
N VAL A 18 -5.89 -1.45 -11.88
CA VAL A 18 -5.68 -0.07 -12.33
C VAL A 18 -4.19 0.32 -12.37
N PRO A 19 -3.35 -0.35 -13.19
CA PRO A 19 -1.90 -0.25 -13.11
C PRO A 19 -1.34 1.16 -13.37
N GLN A 20 -2.01 1.99 -14.18
CA GLN A 20 -1.56 3.36 -14.47
C GLN A 20 -2.00 4.37 -13.40
N TYR A 21 -3.05 4.04 -12.64
CA TYR A 21 -3.68 4.92 -11.67
C TYR A 21 -3.42 4.47 -10.24
N PHE A 22 -2.51 3.55 -9.98
CA PHE A 22 -2.22 3.09 -8.62
C PHE A 22 -0.72 2.92 -8.40
N SER A 23 -0.19 3.60 -7.38
CA SER A 23 1.21 3.52 -6.98
C SER A 23 1.39 2.54 -5.82
N PHE A 24 1.84 1.32 -6.12
CA PHE A 24 2.12 0.32 -5.09
C PHE A 24 3.12 0.79 -4.01
N PRO A 25 4.22 1.49 -4.34
CA PRO A 25 5.12 2.02 -3.31
C PRO A 25 4.47 3.03 -2.37
N VAL A 26 3.56 3.88 -2.88
CA VAL A 26 2.84 4.87 -2.04
C VAL A 26 1.81 4.17 -1.17
N PHE A 27 1.16 3.12 -1.66
CA PHE A 27 0.30 2.26 -0.86
C PHE A 27 1.10 1.64 0.30
N VAL A 28 2.24 1.01 0.02
CA VAL A 28 3.13 0.43 1.05
C VAL A 28 3.55 1.49 2.08
N PHE A 29 3.98 2.67 1.61
CA PHE A 29 4.33 3.80 2.48
C PHE A 29 3.17 4.16 3.41
N THR A 30 1.93 4.17 2.89
CA THR A 30 0.73 4.51 3.66
C THR A 30 0.47 3.48 4.77
N GLN A 31 0.58 2.18 4.47
CA GLN A 31 0.43 1.13 5.48
C GLN A 31 1.44 1.32 6.62
N LEU A 32 2.73 1.46 6.24
CA LEU A 32 3.80 1.64 7.21
C LEU A 32 3.60 2.91 8.05
N ALA A 33 3.18 4.02 7.43
CA ALA A 33 2.98 5.29 8.13
C ALA A 33 1.86 5.23 9.17
N ILE A 34 0.78 4.48 8.92
CA ILE A 34 -0.28 4.25 9.92
C ILE A 34 0.23 3.35 11.05
N ASP A 35 0.87 2.23 10.67
CA ASP A 35 1.42 1.24 11.60
C ASP A 35 2.53 1.79 12.52
N MET A 36 3.18 2.91 12.15
CA MET A 36 4.20 3.56 13.00
C MET A 36 3.68 3.88 14.40
N GLU A 37 2.39 4.24 14.53
CA GLU A 37 1.75 4.47 15.83
C GLU A 37 1.68 3.19 16.66
N ALA A 38 1.12 2.13 16.08
CA ALA A 38 0.97 0.84 16.76
C ALA A 38 2.33 0.23 17.11
N PHE A 39 3.32 0.37 16.22
CA PHE A 39 4.68 -0.06 16.47
C PHE A 39 5.30 0.70 17.65
N TYR A 40 5.14 2.02 17.69
CA TYR A 40 5.66 2.85 18.77
C TYR A 40 5.07 2.44 20.14
N PHE A 41 3.75 2.32 20.26
CA PHE A 41 3.13 1.96 21.54
C PHE A 41 3.38 0.51 21.94
N LEU A 42 3.53 -0.40 20.97
CA LEU A 42 3.95 -1.76 21.26
C LEU A 42 5.35 -1.80 21.88
N LEU A 43 6.32 -1.01 21.37
CA LEU A 43 7.66 -0.92 21.96
C LEU A 43 7.65 -0.37 23.39
N GLN A 44 6.69 0.49 23.71
CA GLN A 44 6.49 1.04 25.05
C GLN A 44 5.71 0.12 25.99
N ASN A 45 5.22 -1.03 25.51
CA ASN A 45 4.30 -1.92 26.23
C ASN A 45 3.03 -1.19 26.71
N GLU A 46 2.56 -0.20 25.95
CA GLU A 46 1.33 0.53 26.27
C GLU A 46 0.12 -0.06 25.53
N SER A 47 -1.03 -0.04 26.19
CA SER A 47 -2.33 -0.39 25.62
C SER A 47 -3.31 0.77 25.80
N PRO A 48 -4.17 1.10 24.81
CA PRO A 48 -4.26 0.49 23.49
C PRO A 48 -3.07 0.85 22.59
N VAL A 49 -2.72 -0.04 21.66
CA VAL A 49 -1.61 0.19 20.71
C VAL A 49 -2.09 0.97 19.49
N HIS A 50 -3.34 0.74 19.05
CA HIS A 50 -3.95 1.49 17.95
C HIS A 50 -4.70 2.69 18.51
N ARG A 51 -4.35 3.91 18.09
CA ARG A 51 -4.91 5.14 18.64
C ARG A 51 -5.41 6.05 17.52
N PHE A 52 -4.84 7.24 17.38
CA PHE A 52 -5.33 8.29 16.49
C PHE A 52 -5.13 7.96 15.02
N LEU A 53 -3.98 7.39 14.62
CA LEU A 53 -3.71 7.06 13.22
C LEU A 53 -4.63 5.95 12.68
N HIS A 54 -5.19 5.12 13.57
CA HIS A 54 -6.16 4.08 13.25
C HIS A 54 -7.62 4.56 13.30
N THR A 55 -7.85 5.88 13.29
CA THR A 55 -9.16 6.51 13.06
C THR A 55 -9.27 6.92 11.59
N TYR A 56 -10.49 7.04 11.05
CA TYR A 56 -10.65 7.56 9.67
C TYR A 56 -10.15 9.01 9.52
N ILE A 57 -10.19 9.81 10.59
CA ILE A 57 -9.63 11.16 10.60
C ILE A 57 -8.10 11.09 10.50
N GLY A 58 -7.45 10.32 11.37
CA GLY A 58 -6.00 10.13 11.35
C GLY A 58 -5.51 9.52 10.05
N ALA A 59 -6.21 8.51 9.53
CA ALA A 59 -5.92 7.90 8.24
C ALA A 59 -6.06 8.89 7.08
N THR A 60 -7.02 9.81 7.13
CA THR A 60 -7.13 10.90 6.14
C THR A 60 -5.90 11.81 6.17
N LEU A 61 -5.40 12.16 7.36
CA LEU A 61 -4.18 12.95 7.51
C LEU A 61 -2.95 12.20 6.95
N ILE A 62 -2.85 10.89 7.22
CA ILE A 62 -1.78 10.06 6.66
C ILE A 62 -1.91 9.94 5.14
N ALA A 63 -3.12 9.87 4.59
CA ALA A 63 -3.32 9.88 3.14
C ALA A 63 -2.77 11.17 2.50
N PHE A 64 -3.05 12.34 3.08
CA PHE A 64 -2.46 13.61 2.63
C PHE A 64 -0.93 13.62 2.77
N LEU A 65 -0.40 13.14 3.89
CA LEU A 65 1.04 13.01 4.12
C LEU A 65 1.69 12.10 3.07
N ALA A 66 1.09 10.95 2.77
CA ALA A 66 1.57 10.01 1.77
C ALA A 66 1.55 10.61 0.35
N ILE A 67 0.56 11.45 0.03
CA ILE A 67 0.51 12.18 -1.26
C ILE A 67 1.62 13.21 -1.37
N LEU A 68 1.84 14.01 -0.32
CA LEU A 68 2.76 15.15 -0.36
C LEU A 68 4.22 14.73 -0.13
N ILE A 69 4.45 13.87 0.86
CA ILE A 69 5.77 13.44 1.33
C ILE A 69 6.08 12.02 0.84
N GLY A 70 5.13 11.09 0.97
CA GLY A 70 5.32 9.71 0.53
C GLY A 70 5.66 9.61 -0.96
N ARG A 71 4.97 10.37 -1.82
CA ARG A 71 5.23 10.40 -3.27
C ARG A 71 6.69 10.72 -3.62
N PRO A 72 7.27 11.89 -3.26
CA PRO A 72 8.66 12.19 -3.60
C PRO A 72 9.66 11.20 -2.97
N LEU A 73 9.41 10.74 -1.74
CA LEU A 73 10.26 9.72 -1.09
C LEU A 73 10.25 8.40 -1.85
N CYS A 74 9.08 7.92 -2.27
CA CYS A 74 8.97 6.70 -3.08
C CYS A 74 9.66 6.87 -4.44
N GLN A 75 9.52 8.02 -5.11
CA GLN A 75 10.24 8.26 -6.38
C GLN A 75 11.76 8.25 -6.17
N TRP A 76 12.24 8.87 -5.09
CA TRP A 76 13.66 8.86 -4.73
C TRP A 76 14.15 7.44 -4.44
N GLY A 77 13.39 6.65 -3.68
CA GLY A 77 13.69 5.25 -3.38
C GLY A 77 13.76 4.38 -4.64
N ILE A 78 12.83 4.56 -5.58
CA ILE A 78 12.90 3.90 -6.91
C ILE A 78 14.13 4.36 -7.68
N GLY A 79 14.49 5.64 -7.61
CA GLY A 79 15.72 6.16 -8.21
C GLY A 79 16.98 5.47 -7.66
N LEU A 80 17.07 5.30 -6.34
CA LEU A 80 18.16 4.59 -5.67
C LEU A 80 18.19 3.11 -6.06
N TRP A 81 17.03 2.45 -6.10
CA TRP A 81 16.88 1.07 -6.56
C TRP A 81 17.42 0.91 -7.98
N ASN A 82 16.93 1.73 -8.91
CA ASN A 82 17.37 1.70 -10.31
C ASN A 82 18.85 2.03 -10.50
N ALA A 83 19.42 2.91 -9.66
CA ALA A 83 20.84 3.23 -9.72
C ALA A 83 21.72 2.02 -9.37
N ARG A 84 21.25 1.15 -8.46
CA ARG A 84 21.93 -0.11 -8.10
C ARG A 84 21.76 -1.21 -9.16
N LEU A 85 20.73 -1.13 -10.00
CA LEU A 85 20.45 -2.09 -11.06
C LEU A 85 21.16 -1.81 -12.40
N LYS A 86 22.15 -0.91 -12.44
CA LYS A 86 22.88 -0.56 -13.68
C LYS A 86 23.67 -1.73 -14.30
N GLU A 87 23.74 -2.88 -13.65
CA GLU A 87 24.33 -4.09 -14.23
C GLU A 87 23.40 -4.77 -15.25
N LYS A 88 23.99 -5.21 -16.38
CA LYS A 88 23.28 -5.74 -17.57
C LYS A 88 22.27 -6.87 -17.28
N HIS A 89 22.40 -7.59 -16.16
CA HIS A 89 21.65 -8.81 -15.89
C HIS A 89 20.28 -8.58 -15.23
N TYR A 90 19.99 -7.37 -14.71
CA TYR A 90 18.78 -7.11 -13.92
C TYR A 90 17.84 -6.06 -14.54
N HIS A 91 17.92 -5.83 -15.85
CA HIS A 91 17.08 -4.82 -16.51
C HIS A 91 15.57 -5.08 -16.34
N TRP A 92 15.17 -6.34 -16.17
CA TRP A 92 13.79 -6.74 -15.91
C TRP A 92 13.24 -6.26 -14.55
N LEU A 93 14.11 -5.87 -13.60
CA LEU A 93 13.74 -5.28 -12.30
C LEU A 93 13.66 -3.74 -12.32
N TYR A 94 13.88 -3.12 -13.47
CA TYR A 94 13.81 -1.66 -13.60
C TYR A 94 12.38 -1.16 -13.44
N ILE A 95 12.17 -0.15 -12.59
CA ILE A 95 10.85 0.45 -12.34
C ILE A 95 10.87 1.90 -12.80
N THR A 96 9.87 2.35 -13.56
CA THR A 96 9.77 3.76 -13.95
C THR A 96 9.65 4.66 -12.70
N PRO A 97 10.59 5.59 -12.44
CA PRO A 97 10.64 6.35 -11.19
C PRO A 97 9.56 7.44 -11.08
N ARG A 98 8.81 7.70 -12.15
CA ARG A 98 7.80 8.77 -12.18
C ARG A 98 6.47 8.26 -11.64
N ILE A 99 6.06 8.78 -10.49
CA ILE A 99 4.75 8.52 -9.88
C ILE A 99 3.86 9.73 -10.18
N SER A 100 2.73 9.52 -10.85
CA SER A 100 1.77 10.60 -11.09
C SER A 100 1.05 10.99 -9.80
N TRP A 101 0.61 12.25 -9.68
CA TRP A 101 -0.17 12.71 -8.53
C TRP A 101 -1.47 11.91 -8.35
N LYS A 102 -2.16 11.61 -9.47
CA LYS A 102 -3.36 10.77 -9.47
C LYS A 102 -3.07 9.38 -8.90
N ALA A 103 -2.00 8.73 -9.33
CA ALA A 103 -1.63 7.39 -8.86
C ALA A 103 -1.17 7.36 -7.39
N ALA A 104 -0.57 8.45 -6.90
CA ALA A 104 -0.25 8.60 -5.48
C ALA A 104 -1.51 8.81 -4.65
N ALA A 105 -2.43 9.68 -5.10
CA ALA A 105 -3.67 10.00 -4.38
C ALA A 105 -4.58 8.78 -4.24
N THR A 106 -4.83 8.05 -5.33
CA THR A 106 -5.61 6.82 -5.29
C THR A 106 -5.01 5.77 -4.36
N ALA A 107 -3.70 5.55 -4.43
CA ALA A 107 -3.00 4.58 -3.60
C ALA A 107 -3.00 4.96 -2.12
N ALA A 108 -2.80 6.24 -1.80
CA ALA A 108 -2.80 6.75 -0.44
C ALA A 108 -4.20 6.71 0.18
N ILE A 109 -5.23 7.18 -0.52
CA ILE A 109 -6.62 7.18 -0.02
C ILE A 109 -7.09 5.73 0.16
N PHE A 110 -6.88 4.89 -0.84
CA PHE A 110 -7.25 3.48 -0.77
C PHE A 110 -6.48 2.75 0.34
N GLY A 111 -5.17 2.96 0.43
CA GLY A 111 -4.33 2.40 1.50
C GLY A 111 -4.83 2.79 2.88
N ALA A 112 -5.01 4.08 3.13
CA ALA A 112 -5.40 4.58 4.44
C ALA A 112 -6.74 4.01 4.90
N TYR A 113 -7.76 4.01 4.03
CA TYR A 113 -9.09 3.55 4.43
C TYR A 113 -9.21 2.03 4.46
N SER A 114 -8.56 1.32 3.54
CA SER A 114 -8.54 -0.16 3.59
C SER A 114 -7.78 -0.65 4.81
N HIS A 115 -6.68 0.00 5.18
CA HIS A 115 -5.93 -0.30 6.39
C HIS A 115 -6.80 -0.19 7.64
N VAL A 116 -7.40 0.98 7.89
CA VAL A 116 -8.28 1.17 9.07
C VAL A 116 -9.45 0.20 9.07
N LEU A 117 -10.09 -0.02 7.91
CA LEU A 117 -11.23 -0.94 7.83
C LEU A 117 -10.84 -2.38 8.22
N MET A 118 -9.76 -2.88 7.65
CA MET A 118 -9.31 -4.26 7.86
C MET A 118 -8.80 -4.46 9.28
N ASP A 119 -8.04 -3.51 9.81
CA ASP A 119 -7.58 -3.57 11.19
C ASP A 119 -8.76 -3.42 12.17
N SER A 120 -9.78 -2.62 11.85
CA SER A 120 -11.01 -2.54 12.66
C SER A 120 -11.74 -3.88 12.77
N ILE A 121 -11.66 -4.75 11.75
CA ILE A 121 -12.22 -6.11 11.83
C ILE A 121 -11.38 -6.98 12.80
N MET A 122 -10.06 -6.83 12.77
CA MET A 122 -9.11 -7.69 13.49
C MET A 122 -8.88 -7.31 14.95
N HIS A 123 -8.95 -6.01 15.26
CA HIS A 123 -8.44 -5.44 16.50
C HIS A 123 -9.56 -4.78 17.31
N ALA A 124 -9.74 -5.28 18.54
CA ALA A 124 -10.80 -4.83 19.43
C ALA A 124 -10.56 -3.41 19.98
N ASP A 125 -9.30 -2.96 20.01
CA ASP A 125 -8.89 -1.68 20.59
C ASP A 125 -9.01 -0.49 19.63
N ILE A 126 -9.29 -0.74 18.35
CA ILE A 126 -9.44 0.32 17.34
C ILE A 126 -10.77 1.04 17.48
N GLN A 127 -10.74 2.37 17.36
CA GLN A 127 -11.92 3.24 17.44
C GLN A 127 -12.06 4.03 16.14
N PRO A 128 -12.58 3.43 15.05
CA PRO A 128 -12.43 3.96 13.70
C PRO A 128 -13.12 5.32 13.51
N PHE A 129 -14.17 5.59 14.28
CA PHE A 129 -14.99 6.80 14.20
C PHE A 129 -14.71 7.81 15.32
N ALA A 130 -13.62 7.66 16.08
CA ALA A 130 -13.25 8.65 17.10
C ALA A 130 -12.97 10.02 16.44
N PRO A 131 -13.30 11.15 17.12
CA PRO A 131 -13.85 11.25 18.47
C PRO A 131 -15.39 11.17 18.55
N PHE A 132 -16.07 10.95 17.43
CA PHE A 132 -17.53 10.92 17.38
C PHE A 132 -18.13 9.64 17.97
N SER A 133 -17.42 8.52 17.85
CA SER A 133 -17.77 7.25 18.49
C SER A 133 -16.51 6.49 18.88
N LEU A 134 -16.52 5.92 20.08
CA LEU A 134 -15.46 5.05 20.59
C LEU A 134 -15.76 3.56 20.33
N ILE A 135 -16.85 3.25 19.64
CA ILE A 135 -17.29 1.88 19.38
C ILE A 135 -16.69 1.37 18.06
N ASN A 136 -16.10 0.19 18.10
CA ASN A 136 -15.71 -0.55 16.91
C ASN A 136 -16.87 -1.43 16.41
N GLY A 137 -17.65 -0.92 15.47
CA GLY A 137 -18.77 -1.67 14.87
C GLY A 137 -18.34 -2.77 13.90
N PHE A 138 -17.06 -2.81 13.49
CA PHE A 138 -16.55 -3.80 12.53
C PHE A 138 -15.88 -4.99 13.19
N TRP A 139 -15.58 -4.89 14.49
CA TRP A 139 -14.82 -5.90 15.21
C TRP A 139 -15.50 -7.27 15.12
N GLY A 140 -14.76 -8.26 14.59
CA GLY A 140 -15.27 -9.62 14.44
C GLY A 140 -16.35 -9.80 13.36
N ALA A 141 -16.55 -8.83 12.45
CA ALA A 141 -17.51 -8.96 11.33
C ALA A 141 -17.22 -10.19 10.46
N ILE A 142 -15.94 -10.54 10.31
CA ILE A 142 -15.46 -11.83 9.80
C ILE A 142 -14.30 -12.31 10.68
N SER A 143 -13.98 -13.60 10.67
CA SER A 143 -12.83 -14.09 11.44
C SER A 143 -11.50 -13.63 10.84
N ASN A 144 -10.48 -13.49 11.68
CA ASN A 144 -9.12 -13.12 11.27
C ASN A 144 -8.56 -14.07 10.19
N PHE A 145 -8.91 -15.35 10.26
CA PHE A 145 -8.55 -16.34 9.24
C PHE A 145 -9.12 -15.97 7.86
N HIS A 146 -10.42 -15.67 7.77
CA HIS A 146 -11.05 -15.31 6.50
C HIS A 146 -10.51 -14.01 5.93
N LEU A 147 -10.24 -13.01 6.79
CA LEU A 147 -9.63 -11.76 6.36
C LEU A 147 -8.21 -11.97 5.82
N HIS A 148 -7.38 -12.76 6.50
CA HIS A 148 -6.05 -13.10 5.99
C HIS A 148 -6.11 -13.87 4.67
N MET A 149 -7.03 -14.83 4.54
CA MET A 149 -7.24 -15.56 3.28
C MET A 149 -7.69 -14.66 2.15
N PHE A 150 -8.61 -13.74 2.42
CA PHE A 150 -9.03 -12.74 1.44
C PHE A 150 -7.84 -11.94 0.90
N CYS A 151 -6.96 -11.46 1.78
CA CYS A 151 -5.76 -10.73 1.39
C CYS A 151 -4.78 -11.57 0.57
N ILE A 152 -4.54 -12.81 0.99
CA ILE A 152 -3.64 -13.74 0.29
C ILE A 152 -4.18 -14.05 -1.11
N ILE A 153 -5.48 -14.31 -1.23
CA ILE A 153 -6.14 -14.54 -2.53
C ILE A 153 -6.04 -13.31 -3.42
N CYS A 154 -6.30 -12.10 -2.90
CA CYS A 154 -6.12 -10.85 -3.63
C CYS A 154 -4.67 -10.69 -4.11
N GLY A 155 -3.69 -10.97 -3.26
CA GLY A 155 -2.28 -10.94 -3.62
C GLY A 155 -1.94 -11.91 -4.75
N ALA A 156 -2.38 -13.16 -4.64
CA ALA A 156 -2.13 -14.20 -5.63
C ALA A 156 -2.77 -13.86 -6.99
N LEU A 157 -4.05 -13.48 -7.01
CA LEU A 157 -4.76 -13.06 -8.21
C LEU A 157 -4.13 -11.81 -8.84
N GLY A 158 -3.75 -10.84 -8.02
CA GLY A 158 -3.06 -9.64 -8.48
C GLY A 158 -1.72 -9.95 -9.16
N ILE A 159 -0.91 -10.87 -8.59
CA ILE A 159 0.35 -11.34 -9.20
C ILE A 159 0.07 -12.02 -10.55
N ILE A 160 -0.90 -12.92 -10.61
CA ILE A 160 -1.26 -13.64 -11.84
C ILE A 160 -1.64 -12.64 -12.94
N VAL A 161 -2.51 -11.67 -12.65
CA VAL A 161 -2.91 -10.65 -13.62
C VAL A 161 -1.72 -9.80 -14.07
N LEU A 162 -0.86 -9.35 -13.15
CA LEU A 162 0.32 -8.58 -13.50
C LEU A 162 1.31 -9.37 -14.37
N TRP A 163 1.46 -10.67 -14.11
CA TRP A 163 2.29 -11.57 -14.90
C TRP A 163 1.73 -11.74 -16.32
N LEU A 164 0.42 -11.97 -16.46
CA LEU A 164 -0.23 -12.05 -17.77
C LEU A 164 -0.12 -10.73 -18.55
N LEU A 165 -0.29 -9.59 -17.88
CA LEU A 165 -0.11 -8.27 -18.50
C LEU A 165 1.33 -8.01 -18.90
N TRP A 166 2.32 -8.56 -18.19
CA TRP A 166 3.72 -8.47 -18.59
C TRP A 166 3.93 -9.28 -19.88
N GLU A 167 3.51 -10.54 -19.92
CA GLU A 167 3.74 -11.42 -21.09
C GLU A 167 3.19 -10.81 -22.39
N THR A 168 2.09 -10.08 -22.31
CA THR A 168 1.45 -9.40 -23.46
C THR A 168 2.09 -8.06 -23.84
N ARG A 169 3.08 -7.54 -23.10
CA ARG A 169 3.78 -6.31 -23.47
C ARG A 169 4.75 -6.58 -24.61
N GLU A 170 4.46 -6.00 -25.77
CA GLU A 170 5.45 -5.90 -26.83
C GLU A 170 6.65 -5.08 -26.33
N VAL A 171 7.83 -5.70 -26.29
CA VAL A 171 9.08 -5.00 -26.00
C VAL A 171 9.40 -4.14 -27.22
N PRO A 172 9.41 -2.80 -27.12
CA PRO A 172 9.75 -1.96 -28.27
C PRO A 172 11.15 -2.32 -28.74
N THR A 173 11.24 -2.88 -29.95
CA THR A 173 12.54 -3.24 -30.51
C THR A 173 13.35 -1.96 -30.77
N ARG A 174 14.64 -2.00 -30.51
CA ARG A 174 15.57 -0.84 -30.55
C ARG A 174 15.63 -0.12 -31.92
N VAL A 175 15.01 -0.69 -32.95
CA VAL A 175 15.03 -0.23 -34.35
C VAL A 175 14.17 1.03 -34.56
N GLU A 176 13.16 1.29 -33.74
CA GLU A 176 12.29 2.46 -33.93
C GLU A 176 12.86 3.78 -33.37
N LYS A 177 13.93 3.73 -32.56
CA LYS A 177 14.53 4.95 -31.98
C LYS A 177 15.43 5.76 -32.92
N ASN A 178 15.67 5.29 -34.15
CA ASN A 178 16.53 5.97 -35.13
C ASN A 178 15.75 6.60 -36.31
N LYS A 179 14.43 6.82 -36.18
CA LYS A 179 13.60 7.42 -37.25
C LYS A 179 12.81 8.67 -36.85
N GLY A 180 13.26 9.42 -35.84
CA GLY A 180 12.63 10.69 -35.43
C GLY A 180 13.67 11.75 -35.15
#